data_AF-A0A1I6HHP4-F1
#
_entry.id   AF-A0A1I6HHP4-F1
#
_cell.length_a   1.000
_cell.length_b   1.000
_cell.length_c   1.000
_cell.angle_alpha   90.00
_cell.angle_beta   90.00
_cell.angle_gamma   90.00
#
_symmetry.space_group_name_H-M   'P 1'
#
loop_
_entity.id
_entity.type
_entity.pdbx_description
1 polymer ?
#
loop_
_entity_poly.entity_id
_entity_poly.type
_entity_poly.pdbx_seq_one_letter_code
_entity_poly.pdbx_strand_id
1 'polypeptide(L)'
;MQILRDDEDEISINMTRSRNLFVSNSGVITRQVAMLLRLVGALLFALITSAIAFLYLSAIDSTVEHGEAYGLSIGISRHEVFDSLPKALKIVGVGDLREPLVMQIYTANEPVPKRVEAVLNELNYSMFAGATRWTIYIESDYFFDSFTLDFCENELCRIKRYRQYLEFP
;
A
#
# COMPACT_ATOMS: atom_id res chain seq x y z
N MET A 1 -46.79 -42.05 61.82
CA MET A 1 -46.80 -42.05 60.33
C MET A 1 -46.83 -40.60 59.85
N GLN A 2 -45.76 -39.84 60.16
CA GLN A 2 -45.65 -38.40 59.86
C GLN A 2 -44.25 -38.03 59.34
N ILE A 3 -43.28 -38.94 59.47
CA ILE A 3 -41.87 -38.72 59.12
C ILE A 3 -41.65 -38.81 57.60
N LEU A 4 -42.52 -39.51 56.86
CA LEU A 4 -42.38 -39.69 55.41
C LEU A 4 -42.91 -38.52 54.57
N ARG A 5 -43.49 -37.48 55.17
CA ARG A 5 -44.10 -36.35 54.43
C ARG A 5 -43.20 -35.12 54.36
N ASP A 6 -42.26 -34.95 55.29
CA ASP A 6 -41.33 -33.81 55.28
C ASP A 6 -40.22 -33.98 54.21
N ASP A 7 -39.83 -35.21 53.88
CA ASP A 7 -38.74 -35.46 52.91
C ASP A 7 -39.13 -35.16 51.45
N GLU A 8 -40.41 -35.29 51.07
CA GLU A 8 -40.86 -35.00 49.70
C GLU A 8 -40.90 -33.49 49.40
N ASP A 9 -41.23 -32.67 50.40
CA ASP A 9 -41.29 -31.21 50.24
C ASP A 9 -39.89 -30.61 50.10
N GLU A 10 -38.88 -31.13 50.82
CA GLU A 10 -37.50 -30.63 50.74
C GLU A 10 -36.84 -30.92 49.37
N ILE A 11 -37.16 -32.06 48.75
CA ILE A 11 -36.67 -32.42 47.40
C ILE A 11 -37.27 -31.49 46.33
N SER A 12 -38.56 -31.14 46.45
CA SER A 12 -39.23 -30.25 45.48
C SER A 12 -38.70 -28.81 45.52
N ILE A 13 -38.36 -28.31 46.71
CA ILE A 13 -37.79 -26.98 46.91
C ILE A 13 -36.37 -26.90 46.34
N ASN A 14 -35.56 -27.95 46.53
CA ASN A 14 -34.20 -28.00 45.99
C ASN A 14 -34.18 -28.09 44.45
N MET A 15 -35.11 -28.83 43.82
CA MET A 15 -35.20 -28.87 42.35
C MET A 15 -35.62 -27.53 41.73
N THR A 16 -36.50 -26.79 42.40
CA THR A 16 -36.97 -25.48 41.91
C THR A 16 -35.88 -24.41 42.05
N ARG A 17 -35.10 -24.45 43.13
CA ARG A 17 -33.94 -23.56 43.35
C ARG A 17 -32.82 -23.80 42.33
N SER A 18 -32.56 -25.06 41.98
CA SER A 18 -31.57 -25.44 40.96
C SER A 18 -31.94 -24.95 39.56
N ARG A 19 -33.22 -25.04 39.16
CA ARG A 19 -33.70 -24.51 37.87
C ARG A 19 -33.59 -22.98 37.76
N ASN A 20 -33.87 -22.24 38.84
CA ASN A 20 -33.76 -20.78 38.83
C ASN A 20 -32.30 -20.28 38.73
N LEU A 21 -31.33 -21.02 39.30
CA LEU A 21 -29.91 -20.69 39.18
C LEU A 21 -29.38 -20.89 37.75
N PHE A 22 -29.86 -21.92 37.04
CA PHE A 22 -29.45 -22.19 35.66
C PHE A 22 -29.98 -21.14 34.67
N VAL A 23 -31.23 -20.68 34.85
CA VAL A 23 -31.84 -19.63 34.01
C VAL A 23 -31.22 -18.25 34.27
N SER A 24 -30.79 -17.97 35.49
CA SER A 24 -30.10 -16.71 35.81
C SER A 24 -28.71 -16.62 35.16
N ASN A 25 -27.99 -17.73 34.99
CA ASN A 25 -26.65 -17.73 34.40
C ASN A 25 -26.65 -17.62 32.86
N SER A 26 -27.67 -18.17 32.18
CA SER A 26 -27.72 -18.13 30.71
C SER A 26 -27.92 -16.72 30.14
N GLY A 27 -28.67 -15.87 30.84
CA GLY A 27 -28.85 -14.45 30.48
C GLY A 27 -27.58 -13.60 30.67
N VAL A 28 -26.73 -13.94 31.64
CA VAL A 28 -25.46 -13.25 31.87
C VAL A 28 -24.43 -13.63 30.80
N ILE A 29 -24.33 -14.93 30.48
CA ILE A 29 -23.39 -15.45 29.47
C ILE A 29 -23.70 -14.86 28.08
N THR A 30 -24.98 -14.83 27.69
CA THR A 30 -25.40 -14.28 26.38
C THR A 30 -25.07 -12.79 26.23
N ARG A 31 -25.24 -12.00 27.30
CA ARG A 31 -24.85 -10.57 27.30
C ARG A 31 -23.35 -10.37 27.20
N GLN A 32 -22.56 -11.17 27.91
CA GLN A 32 -21.08 -11.11 27.85
C GLN A 32 -20.57 -11.49 26.45
N VAL A 33 -21.11 -12.55 25.85
CA VAL A 33 -20.75 -12.98 24.49
C VAL A 33 -21.12 -11.91 23.46
N ALA A 34 -22.31 -11.31 23.56
CA ALA A 34 -22.72 -10.22 22.66
C ALA A 34 -21.85 -8.96 22.80
N MET A 35 -21.42 -8.63 24.03
CA MET A 35 -20.49 -7.53 24.27
C MET A 35 -19.11 -7.81 23.65
N LEU A 36 -18.58 -9.02 23.81
CA LEU A 36 -17.31 -9.44 23.22
C LEU A 36 -17.36 -9.37 21.69
N LEU A 37 -18.42 -9.89 21.06
CA LEU A 37 -18.63 -9.84 19.62
C LEU A 37 -18.66 -8.40 19.07
N ARG A 38 -19.34 -7.49 19.77
CA ARG A 38 -19.35 -6.06 19.39
C ARG A 38 -17.96 -5.44 19.49
N LEU A 39 -17.21 -5.78 20.52
CA LEU A 39 -15.86 -5.27 20.74
C LEU A 39 -14.89 -5.78 19.67
N VAL A 40 -14.92 -7.09 19.39
CA VAL A 40 -14.13 -7.70 18.30
C VAL A 40 -14.51 -7.11 16.96
N GLY A 41 -15.81 -6.94 16.67
CA GLY A 41 -16.27 -6.31 15.44
C GLY A 41 -15.79 -4.87 15.29
N ALA A 42 -15.87 -4.07 16.36
CA ALA A 42 -15.37 -2.70 16.36
C ALA A 42 -13.85 -2.62 16.17
N LEU A 43 -13.10 -3.53 16.82
CA LEU A 43 -11.65 -3.62 16.67
C LEU A 43 -11.26 -3.97 15.22
N LEU A 44 -11.92 -4.97 14.62
CA LEU A 44 -11.68 -5.35 13.23
C LEU A 44 -12.00 -4.20 12.28
N PHE A 45 -13.12 -3.51 12.49
CA PHE A 45 -13.48 -2.35 11.69
C PHE A 45 -12.45 -1.22 11.79
N ALA A 46 -11.97 -0.91 13.01
CA ALA A 46 -10.92 0.07 13.23
C ALA A 46 -9.60 -0.34 12.54
N LEU A 47 -9.25 -1.63 12.58
CA LEU A 47 -8.04 -2.14 11.94
C LEU A 47 -8.12 -2.04 10.41
N ILE A 48 -9.25 -2.43 9.82
CA ILE A 48 -9.47 -2.34 8.36
C ILE A 48 -9.44 -0.88 7.90
N THR A 49 -10.17 0.00 8.59
CA THR A 49 -10.20 1.43 8.22
C THR A 49 -8.84 2.10 8.39
N SER A 50 -8.10 1.77 9.46
CA SER A 50 -6.72 2.22 9.65
C SER A 50 -5.79 1.70 8.56
N ALA A 51 -5.95 0.45 8.12
CA ALA A 51 -5.15 -0.12 7.04
C ALA A 51 -5.42 0.60 5.71
N ILE A 52 -6.69 0.85 5.37
CA ILE A 52 -7.06 1.60 4.16
C ILE A 52 -6.51 3.03 4.22
N ALA A 53 -6.66 3.71 5.36
CA ALA A 53 -6.11 5.05 5.56
C ALA A 53 -4.59 5.06 5.44
N PHE A 54 -3.91 4.06 5.99
CA PHE A 54 -2.45 3.91 5.85
C PHE A 54 -2.03 3.72 4.39
N LEU A 55 -2.71 2.85 3.64
CA LEU A 55 -2.43 2.65 2.21
C LEU A 55 -2.65 3.94 1.40
N TYR A 56 -3.70 4.69 1.72
CA TYR A 56 -3.97 5.97 1.06
C TYR A 56 -2.92 7.04 1.39
N LEU A 57 -2.55 7.18 2.67
CA LEU A 57 -1.57 8.17 3.12
C LEU A 57 -0.13 7.85 2.72
N SER A 58 0.18 6.57 2.50
CA SER A 58 1.50 6.11 2.07
C SER A 58 1.68 6.10 0.55
N ALA A 59 0.60 6.27 -0.21
CA ALA A 59 0.67 6.45 -1.65
C ALA A 59 1.28 7.82 -1.98
N ILE A 60 2.26 7.83 -2.89
CA ILE A 60 2.86 9.06 -3.42
C ILE A 60 2.36 9.20 -4.86
N ASP A 61 1.61 10.26 -5.13
CA ASP A 61 1.39 10.75 -6.49
C ASP A 61 1.80 12.22 -6.51
N SER A 62 3.01 12.47 -7.00
CA SER A 62 3.60 13.80 -7.03
C SER A 62 3.94 14.17 -8.46
N THR A 63 3.59 15.40 -8.83
CA THR A 63 3.91 15.99 -10.13
C THR A 63 4.59 17.33 -9.89
N VAL A 64 5.77 17.51 -10.46
CA VAL A 64 6.59 18.71 -10.36
C VAL A 64 6.75 19.31 -11.76
N GLU A 65 6.32 20.55 -11.92
CA GLU A 65 6.38 21.30 -13.19
C GLU A 65 7.25 22.56 -13.09
N HIS A 66 7.77 22.88 -11.90
CA HIS A 66 8.61 24.06 -11.68
C HIS A 66 9.67 23.75 -10.59
N GLY A 67 10.85 24.36 -10.70
CA GLY A 67 11.92 24.25 -9.69
C GLY A 67 12.81 23.02 -9.85
N GLU A 68 13.29 22.46 -8.73
CA GLU A 68 14.16 21.28 -8.68
C GLU A 68 13.49 20.17 -7.86
N ALA A 69 13.54 18.94 -8.36
CA ALA A 69 13.07 17.76 -7.64
C ALA A 69 13.92 16.54 -7.98
N TYR A 70 14.18 15.69 -6.98
CA TYR A 70 14.95 14.45 -7.13
C TYR A 70 16.34 14.64 -7.77
N GLY A 71 16.94 15.84 -7.60
CA GLY A 71 18.24 16.19 -8.19
C GLY A 71 18.18 16.54 -9.69
N LEU A 72 16.99 16.79 -10.23
CA LEU A 72 16.74 17.28 -11.59
C LEU A 72 16.04 18.64 -11.52
N SER A 73 16.50 19.58 -12.32
CA SER A 73 15.87 20.90 -12.45
C SER A 73 14.96 20.94 -13.68
N ILE A 74 13.77 21.52 -13.53
CA ILE A 74 12.89 21.78 -14.67
C ILE A 74 13.55 22.80 -15.60
N GLY A 75 13.48 22.56 -16.91
CA GLY A 75 14.10 23.37 -17.96
C GLY A 75 15.48 22.88 -18.40
N ILE A 76 16.08 21.87 -17.75
CA ILE A 76 17.36 21.31 -18.20
C ILE A 76 17.18 20.46 -19.45
N SER A 77 18.23 20.39 -20.26
CA SER A 77 18.21 19.65 -21.52
C SER A 77 18.06 18.15 -21.30
N ARG A 78 17.44 17.45 -22.26
CA ARG A 78 17.29 15.98 -22.24
C ARG A 78 18.62 15.25 -22.03
N HIS A 79 19.71 15.77 -22.58
CA HIS A 79 21.05 15.22 -22.39
C HIS A 79 21.52 15.37 -20.94
N GLU A 80 21.35 16.54 -20.34
CA GLU A 80 21.70 16.77 -18.92
C GLU A 80 20.86 15.92 -17.97
N VAL A 81 19.58 15.67 -18.30
CA VAL A 81 18.74 14.72 -17.57
C VAL A 81 19.34 13.31 -17.62
N PHE A 82 19.80 12.87 -18.80
CA PHE A 82 20.43 11.56 -18.97
C PHE A 82 21.70 11.43 -18.11
N ASP A 83 22.56 12.45 -18.14
CA ASP A 83 23.81 12.48 -17.35
C ASP A 83 23.53 12.50 -15.84
N SER A 84 22.42 13.13 -15.43
CA SER A 84 22.00 13.25 -14.03
C SER A 84 21.18 12.06 -13.54
N LEU A 85 20.77 11.16 -14.43
CA LEU A 85 19.88 10.05 -14.13
C LEU A 85 20.41 9.11 -13.03
N PRO A 86 21.70 8.71 -13.00
CA PRO A 86 22.23 7.89 -11.90
C PRO A 86 22.06 8.54 -10.53
N LYS A 87 22.25 9.86 -10.45
CA LYS A 87 22.08 10.60 -9.20
C LYS A 87 20.60 10.67 -8.80
N ALA A 88 19.72 10.94 -9.76
CA ALA A 88 18.28 10.99 -9.53
C ALA A 88 17.73 9.64 -9.04
N LEU A 89 18.14 8.54 -9.68
CA LEU A 89 17.73 7.18 -9.31
C LEU A 89 18.16 6.80 -7.89
N LYS A 90 19.38 7.19 -7.50
CA LYS A 90 19.85 7.00 -6.12
C LYS A 90 19.02 7.77 -5.10
N ILE A 91 18.54 8.98 -5.44
CA ILE A 91 17.70 9.80 -4.56
C ILE A 91 16.30 9.18 -4.41
N VAL A 92 15.73 8.64 -5.48
CA VAL A 92 14.40 8.00 -5.42
C VAL A 92 14.43 6.63 -4.73
N GLY A 93 15.61 6.05 -4.52
CA GLY A 93 15.79 4.85 -3.70
C GLY A 93 16.20 3.60 -4.47
N VAL A 94 16.67 3.74 -5.72
CA VAL A 94 17.31 2.63 -6.44
C VAL A 94 18.65 2.33 -5.75
N GLY A 95 18.69 1.23 -4.99
CA GLY A 95 19.80 0.86 -4.11
C GLY A 95 21.05 0.39 -4.84
N ASP A 96 20.88 -0.52 -5.82
CA ASP A 96 21.97 -1.02 -6.66
C ASP A 96 21.72 -0.69 -8.14
N LEU A 97 22.52 0.21 -8.70
CA LEU A 97 22.45 0.58 -10.12
C LEU A 97 23.03 -0.50 -11.05
N ARG A 98 23.47 -1.63 -10.49
CA ARG A 98 23.92 -2.83 -11.24
C ARG A 98 22.76 -3.74 -11.63
N GLU A 99 21.59 -3.58 -11.00
CA GLU A 99 20.41 -4.31 -11.38
C GLU A 99 19.82 -3.74 -12.68
N PRO A 100 19.23 -4.60 -13.53
CA PRO A 100 18.60 -4.14 -14.77
C PRO A 100 17.42 -3.24 -14.44
N LEU A 101 17.42 -2.03 -15.00
CA LEU A 101 16.30 -1.10 -14.88
C LEU A 101 15.32 -1.35 -16.02
N VAL A 102 14.04 -1.41 -15.69
CA VAL A 102 12.97 -1.46 -16.69
C VAL A 102 12.52 -0.04 -17.00
N MET A 103 12.69 0.36 -18.26
CA MET A 103 12.29 1.68 -18.76
C MET A 103 11.31 1.53 -19.91
N GLN A 104 10.34 2.44 -19.99
CA GLN A 104 9.47 2.64 -21.14
C GLN A 104 9.72 4.00 -21.75
N ILE A 105 9.97 4.00 -23.05
CA ILE A 105 10.31 5.18 -23.82
C ILE A 105 9.15 5.47 -24.77
N TYR A 106 8.62 6.70 -24.71
CA TYR A 106 7.50 7.13 -25.54
C TYR A 106 7.97 8.15 -26.57
N THR A 107 7.80 7.78 -27.83
CA THR A 107 8.11 8.58 -29.02
C THR A 107 6.80 9.09 -29.61
N ALA A 108 6.76 10.36 -30.07
CA ALA A 108 5.53 10.97 -30.57
C ALA A 108 4.89 10.22 -31.76
N ASN A 109 5.72 9.49 -32.52
CA ASN A 109 5.30 8.81 -33.75
C ASN A 109 5.01 7.31 -33.55
N GLU A 110 5.15 6.78 -32.34
CA GLU A 110 4.98 5.34 -32.06
C GLU A 110 3.82 5.13 -31.09
N PRO A 111 2.83 4.27 -31.43
CA PRO A 111 1.66 4.04 -30.59
C PRO A 111 1.96 3.18 -29.36
N VAL A 112 3.09 2.45 -29.35
CA VAL A 112 3.48 1.54 -28.28
C VAL A 112 4.83 1.99 -27.73
N PRO A 113 4.98 2.13 -26.40
CA PRO A 113 6.27 2.48 -25.83
C PRO A 113 7.30 1.37 -26.05
N LYS A 114 8.52 1.78 -26.36
CA LYS A 114 9.64 0.85 -26.41
C LYS A 114 10.08 0.51 -24.98
N ARG A 115 9.94 -0.77 -24.60
CA ARG A 115 10.50 -1.29 -23.35
C ARG A 115 12.01 -1.51 -23.52
N VAL A 116 12.79 -0.95 -22.61
CA VAL A 116 14.23 -1.14 -22.51
C VAL A 116 14.53 -1.71 -21.14
N GLU A 117 15.29 -2.79 -21.11
CA GLU A 117 15.73 -3.44 -19.88
C GLU A 117 17.25 -3.54 -19.95
N ALA A 118 17.93 -2.75 -19.12
CA ALA A 118 19.38 -2.62 -19.17
C ALA A 118 19.94 -2.09 -17.86
N VAL A 119 21.21 -2.39 -17.61
CA VAL A 119 21.96 -1.80 -16.51
C VAL A 119 22.23 -0.33 -16.85
N LEU A 120 22.18 0.55 -15.85
CA LEU A 120 22.29 2.00 -16.06
C LEU A 120 23.56 2.41 -16.83
N ASN A 121 24.68 1.75 -16.54
CA ASN A 121 25.98 2.01 -17.20
C ASN A 121 26.03 1.57 -18.67
N GLU A 122 25.08 0.74 -19.11
CA GLU A 122 24.97 0.24 -20.48
C GLU A 122 23.99 1.06 -21.33
N LEU A 123 23.26 1.99 -20.70
CA LEU A 123 22.35 2.86 -21.41
C LEU A 123 23.11 3.81 -22.33
N ASN A 124 22.59 3.96 -23.55
CA ASN A 124 23.11 4.90 -24.53
C ASN A 124 22.07 5.99 -24.77
N TYR A 125 22.47 7.25 -24.63
CA TYR A 125 21.61 8.42 -24.84
C TYR A 125 20.85 8.39 -26.17
N SER A 126 21.45 7.82 -27.23
CA SER A 126 20.81 7.71 -28.55
C SER A 126 19.46 6.98 -28.53
N MET A 127 19.25 6.05 -27.59
CA MET A 127 17.97 5.35 -27.42
C MET A 127 16.86 6.25 -26.87
N PHE A 128 17.24 7.33 -26.19
CA PHE A 128 16.36 8.22 -25.45
C PHE A 128 16.21 9.61 -26.09
N ALA A 129 17.17 9.99 -26.95
CA ALA A 129 17.29 11.32 -27.53
C ALA A 129 16.04 11.79 -28.28
N GLY A 130 15.30 10.88 -28.92
CA GLY A 130 14.08 11.19 -29.68
C GLY A 130 12.78 11.10 -28.88
N ALA A 131 12.85 10.76 -27.59
CA ALA A 131 11.67 10.45 -26.81
C ALA A 131 11.12 11.65 -26.07
N THR A 132 9.79 11.71 -26.02
CA THR A 132 9.01 12.75 -25.35
C THR A 132 8.72 12.43 -23.90
N ARG A 133 8.75 11.14 -23.52
CA ARG A 133 8.56 10.70 -22.14
C ARG A 133 9.41 9.49 -21.86
N TRP A 134 10.03 9.46 -20.68
CA TRP A 134 10.70 8.29 -20.12
C TRP A 134 9.98 7.89 -18.84
N THR A 135 9.57 6.63 -18.73
CA THR A 135 9.02 6.07 -17.49
C THR A 135 9.97 4.98 -17.01
N ILE A 136 10.45 5.12 -15.78
CA ILE A 136 11.38 4.19 -15.15
C ILE A 136 10.60 3.45 -14.07
N TYR A 137 10.58 2.13 -14.15
CA TYR A 137 9.99 1.28 -13.14
C TYR A 137 11.08 0.84 -12.18
N ILE A 138 10.84 1.09 -10.89
CA ILE A 138 11.76 0.74 -9.82
C ILE A 138 11.20 -0.54 -9.20
N GLU A 139 11.92 -1.63 -9.36
CA GLU A 139 11.53 -2.91 -8.77
C GLU A 139 11.67 -2.84 -7.25
N SER A 140 10.65 -3.29 -6.54
CA SER A 140 10.65 -3.42 -5.09
C SER A 140 9.67 -4.49 -4.65
N ASP A 141 10.08 -5.29 -3.68
CA ASP A 141 9.27 -6.36 -3.08
C ASP A 141 7.98 -5.85 -2.38
N TYR A 142 7.88 -4.55 -2.10
CA TYR A 142 6.82 -4.01 -1.23
C TYR A 142 5.99 -2.90 -1.87
N PHE A 143 6.43 -2.35 -3.00
CA PHE A 143 5.76 -1.21 -3.62
C PHE A 143 5.96 -1.20 -5.14
N PHE A 144 4.92 -0.79 -5.86
CA PHE A 144 5.06 -0.35 -7.23
C PHE A 144 5.54 1.10 -7.22
N ASP A 145 6.78 1.35 -7.65
CA ASP A 145 7.33 2.71 -7.81
C ASP A 145 7.70 2.95 -9.27
N SER A 146 7.28 4.11 -9.75
CA SER A 146 7.57 4.56 -11.11
C SER A 146 7.91 6.04 -11.11
N PHE A 147 8.89 6.37 -11.93
CA PHE A 147 9.46 7.68 -12.08
C PHE A 147 9.38 8.09 -13.55
N THR A 148 8.50 9.05 -13.85
CA THR A 148 8.24 9.52 -15.21
C THR A 148 8.81 10.91 -15.41
N LEU A 149 9.49 11.09 -16.54
CA LEU A 149 10.09 12.33 -17.00
C LEU A 149 9.44 12.69 -18.33
N ASP A 150 8.72 13.81 -18.37
CA ASP A 150 8.15 14.36 -19.61
C ASP A 150 9.04 15.49 -20.13
N PHE A 151 9.29 15.46 -21.43
CA PHE A 151 10.07 16.44 -22.15
C PHE A 151 9.18 17.25 -23.07
N CYS A 152 9.29 18.57 -22.95
CA CYS A 152 8.66 19.51 -23.85
C CYS A 152 9.76 19.97 -24.80
N GLU A 153 9.62 19.63 -26.09
CA GLU A 153 10.66 19.83 -27.12
C GLU A 153 11.97 19.10 -26.77
N ASN A 154 12.92 19.79 -26.13
CA ASN A 154 14.22 19.23 -25.75
C ASN A 154 14.55 19.44 -24.26
N GLU A 155 13.61 19.96 -23.48
CA GLU A 155 13.81 20.29 -22.07
C GLU A 155 12.87 19.49 -21.17
N LEU A 156 13.33 19.20 -19.96
CA LEU A 156 12.51 18.57 -18.93
C LEU A 156 11.44 19.54 -18.44
N CYS A 157 10.16 19.23 -18.67
CA CYS A 157 9.07 20.11 -18.26
C CYS A 157 8.23 19.54 -17.13
N ARG A 158 8.23 18.23 -16.93
CA ARG A 158 7.50 17.61 -15.83
C ARG A 158 8.19 16.36 -15.32
N ILE A 159 8.23 16.24 -13.99
CA ILE A 159 8.66 15.04 -13.29
C ILE A 159 7.44 14.51 -12.55
N LYS A 160 7.09 13.24 -12.76
CA LYS A 160 6.04 12.56 -12.03
C LYS A 160 6.62 11.36 -11.29
N ARG A 161 6.30 11.22 -10.01
CA ARG A 161 6.60 10.02 -9.24
C ARG A 161 5.30 9.42 -8.73
N TYR A 162 5.12 8.14 -9.02
CA TYR A 162 4.02 7.35 -8.52
C TYR A 162 4.57 6.18 -7.71
N ARG A 163 4.24 6.12 -6.42
CA ARG A 163 4.55 5.00 -5.55
C ARG A 163 3.29 4.54 -4.84
N GLN A 164 2.97 3.26 -4.97
CA GLN A 164 1.85 2.65 -4.27
C GLN A 164 2.31 1.39 -3.56
N TYR A 165 1.99 1.28 -2.27
CA TYR A 165 2.15 0.05 -1.51
C TYR A 165 1.12 -0.96 -1.99
N LEU A 166 1.56 -1.94 -2.78
CA LEU A 166 0.76 -3.07 -3.22
C LEU A 166 1.73 -4.20 -3.52
N GLU A 167 1.94 -5.06 -2.53
CA GLU A 167 2.01 -6.52 -2.70
C GLU A 167 1.91 -7.12 -1.29
N PHE A 168 0.68 -7.40 -0.86
CA PHE A 168 0.50 -8.47 0.10
C PHE A 168 0.61 -9.77 -0.72
N PRO A 169 1.47 -10.74 -0.34
CA PRO A 169 1.56 -12.02 -1.03
C PRO A 169 0.21 -12.76 -1.06
#